data_AF-A0A7U3WGW5-F1
#
_entry.id   AF-A0A7U3WGW5-F1
#
_cell.length_a   1.000
_cell.length_b   1.000
_cell.length_c   1.000
_cell.angle_alpha   90.00
_cell.angle_beta   90.00
_cell.angle_gamma   90.00
#
_symmetry.space_group_name_H-M   'P 1'
#
loop_
_entity.id
_entity.type
_entity.pdbx_description
1 polymer ?
#
loop_
_entity_poly.entity_id
_entity_poly.type
_entity_poly.pdbx_seq_one_letter_code
_entity_poly.pdbx_strand_id
1 'polypeptide(L)'
;MRRRLEAIGRSAFSLVLFLEYVPQTLADLLGRRRDAARPDPPGAPSYRWVEDELLRGTEFMSARGLVHFDAHFANLLTDGRRVYFADFGLASSRAFELSTQEAGFLADHLVYDRCRALGHLLRHHLPDSVRGGSEHGAFLRAWVEGRRPDGVPADISAVVDRHARHALVVDDFHHRLLTRSKRTPFPAAEVRRALARTCASP
;
A
#
# COMPACT_ATOMS: atom_id res chain seq x y z
N MET A 1 24.28 -9.15 4.38
CA MET A 1 24.22 -7.79 4.99
C MET A 1 25.60 -7.13 5.06
N ARG A 2 26.58 -7.67 5.82
CA ARG A 2 27.90 -7.03 6.06
C ARG A 2 28.63 -6.54 4.80
N ARG A 3 28.79 -7.39 3.77
CA ARG A 3 29.50 -7.01 2.53
C ARG A 3 28.93 -5.78 1.82
N ARG A 4 27.60 -5.62 1.82
CA ARG A 4 26.93 -4.45 1.20
C ARG A 4 27.22 -3.17 1.98
N LEU A 5 27.17 -3.23 3.31
CA LEU A 5 27.47 -2.08 4.17
C LEU A 5 28.95 -1.67 4.06
N GLU A 6 29.87 -2.64 4.03
CA GLU A 6 31.30 -2.39 3.82
C GLU A 6 31.60 -1.81 2.42
N ALA A 7 30.84 -2.21 1.39
CA ALA A 7 30.96 -1.62 0.06
C ALA A 7 30.48 -0.17 0.03
N ILE A 8 29.34 0.13 0.66
CA ILE A 8 28.83 1.50 0.79
C ILE A 8 29.84 2.38 1.54
N GLY A 9 30.35 1.92 2.69
CA GLY A 9 31.30 2.68 3.51
C GLY A 9 32.67 2.91 2.86
N ARG A 10 33.06 2.07 1.90
CA ARG A 10 34.30 2.23 1.11
C ARG A 10 34.09 2.93 -0.23
N SER A 11 32.85 3.31 -0.57
CA SER A 11 32.58 3.98 -1.84
C SER A 11 33.29 5.32 -1.89
N ALA A 12 34.11 5.53 -2.91
CA ALA A 12 34.74 6.83 -3.17
C ALA A 12 33.77 7.83 -3.83
N PHE A 13 32.58 7.36 -4.23
CA PHE A 13 31.60 8.14 -4.98
C PHE A 13 30.26 8.18 -4.23
N SER A 14 29.54 9.29 -4.41
CA SER A 14 28.17 9.47 -3.95
C SER A 14 27.30 10.00 -5.08
N LEU A 15 26.06 9.51 -5.16
CA LEU A 15 25.05 10.03 -6.06
C LEU A 15 24.08 10.88 -5.24
N VAL A 16 23.91 12.13 -5.64
CA VAL A 16 22.96 13.06 -5.01
C VAL A 16 21.91 13.43 -6.05
N LEU A 17 20.64 13.21 -5.71
CA LEU A 17 19.49 13.55 -6.56
C LEU A 17 18.76 14.74 -5.95
N PHE A 18 18.54 15.78 -6.76
CA PHE A 18 17.71 16.93 -6.39
C PHE A 18 16.34 16.74 -7.01
N LEU A 19 15.33 16.65 -6.16
CA LEU A 19 13.93 16.46 -6.55
C LEU A 19 13.11 17.66 -6.10
N GLU A 20 11.91 17.80 -6.66
CA GLU A 20 10.94 18.77 -6.17
C GLU A 20 10.63 18.51 -4.69
N TYR A 21 10.55 19.59 -3.92
CA TYR A 21 10.22 19.51 -2.50
C TYR A 21 8.70 19.49 -2.30
N VAL A 22 8.19 18.38 -1.79
CA VAL A 22 6.79 18.25 -1.35
C VAL A 22 6.80 18.07 0.17
N PRO A 23 6.29 19.04 0.95
CA PRO A 23 6.55 19.13 2.38
C PRO A 23 5.80 18.11 3.23
N GLN A 24 4.76 17.48 2.70
CA GLN A 24 3.83 16.67 3.47
C GLN A 24 3.78 15.24 2.94
N THR A 25 3.82 14.28 3.86
CA THR A 25 3.53 12.87 3.56
C THR A 25 2.02 12.60 3.67
N LEU A 26 1.55 11.59 2.94
CA LEU A 26 0.18 11.10 3.08
C LEU A 26 -0.07 10.55 4.49
N ALA A 27 0.97 10.00 5.13
CA ALA A 27 0.90 9.57 6.53
C ALA A 27 0.59 10.74 7.46
N ASP A 28 1.29 11.87 7.31
CA ASP A 28 1.07 13.07 8.14
C ASP A 28 -0.31 13.68 7.88
N LEU A 29 -0.74 13.72 6.63
CA LEU A 29 -2.08 14.21 6.27
C LEU A 29 -3.19 13.41 6.96
N LEU A 30 -3.09 12.08 6.97
CA LEU A 30 -4.11 11.21 7.56
C LEU A 30 -3.94 11.04 9.08
N GLY A 31 -2.72 11.12 9.60
CA GLY A 31 -2.45 11.08 11.04
C GLY A 31 -3.14 12.23 11.77
N ARG A 32 -3.03 13.46 11.24
CA ARG A 32 -3.72 14.63 11.79
C ARG A 32 -5.23 14.49 11.89
N ARG A 33 -5.85 13.63 11.08
CA ARG A 33 -7.30 13.37 11.12
C ARG A 33 -7.68 12.34 12.16
N ARG A 34 -6.84 11.33 12.37
CA ARG A 34 -7.08 10.33 13.42
C ARG A 34 -7.08 10.98 14.80
N ASP A 35 -6.21 11.97 15.00
CA ASP A 35 -6.07 12.69 16.28
C ASP A 35 -7.07 13.85 16.46
N ALA A 36 -7.80 14.24 15.41
CA ALA A 36 -8.73 15.35 15.49
C ALA A 36 -10.05 14.93 16.15
N ALA A 37 -10.35 15.50 17.33
CA ALA A 37 -11.64 15.34 18.01
C ALA A 37 -12.81 16.03 17.28
N ARG A 38 -12.54 16.75 16.18
CA ARG A 38 -13.50 17.57 15.44
C ARG A 38 -13.60 17.06 14.00
N PRO A 39 -14.80 17.13 13.37
CA PRO A 39 -14.95 16.83 11.95
C PRO A 39 -13.95 17.58 11.08
N ASP A 40 -13.54 16.91 10.01
CA ASP A 40 -12.60 17.43 9.03
C ASP A 40 -13.00 18.83 8.54
N PRO A 41 -12.03 19.73 8.30
CA PRO A 41 -12.33 21.02 7.69
C PRO A 41 -12.93 20.83 6.30
N PRO A 42 -13.80 21.76 5.85
CA PRO A 42 -14.34 21.73 4.49
C PRO A 42 -13.22 21.64 3.45
N GLY A 43 -13.29 20.65 2.56
CA GLY A 43 -12.27 20.42 1.52
C GLY A 43 -11.13 19.48 1.92
N ALA A 44 -11.15 18.88 3.11
CA ALA A 44 -10.23 17.79 3.44
C ALA A 44 -10.39 16.61 2.44
N PRO A 45 -9.30 16.05 1.91
CA PRO A 45 -9.39 14.94 0.95
C PRO A 45 -10.11 13.69 1.50
N SER A 46 -11.22 13.22 0.94
CA SER A 46 -11.96 12.06 1.48
C SER A 46 -11.17 10.73 1.42
N TYR A 47 -11.61 9.68 2.12
CA TYR A 47 -11.01 8.34 1.98
C TYR A 47 -11.14 7.81 0.55
N ARG A 48 -12.20 8.21 -0.16
CA ARG A 48 -12.36 7.93 -1.59
C ARG A 48 -11.29 8.62 -2.44
N TRP A 49 -10.96 9.89 -2.17
CA TRP A 49 -9.87 10.55 -2.89
C TRP A 49 -8.52 9.85 -2.64
N VAL A 50 -8.27 9.42 -1.40
CA VAL A 50 -7.05 8.65 -1.07
C VAL A 50 -7.01 7.35 -1.87
N GLU A 51 -8.09 6.59 -1.87
CA GLU A 51 -8.23 5.37 -2.68
C GLU A 51 -7.93 5.64 -4.17
N ASP A 52 -8.57 6.66 -4.76
CA ASP A 52 -8.43 7.01 -6.16
C ASP A 52 -6.98 7.36 -6.53
N GLU A 53 -6.28 8.13 -5.69
CA GLU A 53 -4.89 8.52 -5.94
C GLU A 53 -3.89 7.36 -5.74
N LEU A 54 -4.14 6.48 -4.76
CA LEU A 54 -3.36 5.25 -4.60
C LEU A 54 -3.53 4.31 -5.80
N LEU A 55 -4.76 4.14 -6.27
CA LEU A 55 -5.05 3.35 -7.47
C LEU A 55 -4.37 3.96 -8.69
N ARG A 56 -4.53 5.27 -8.92
CA ARG A 56 -3.89 6.00 -10.02
C ARG A 56 -2.38 5.75 -10.07
N GLY A 57 -1.68 5.95 -8.95
CA GLY A 57 -0.23 5.80 -8.91
C GLY A 57 0.23 4.35 -9.07
N THR A 58 -0.41 3.42 -8.37
CA THR A 58 -0.02 2.00 -8.44
C THR A 58 -0.33 1.37 -9.80
N GLU A 59 -1.46 1.70 -10.42
CA GLU A 59 -1.81 1.25 -11.77
C GLU A 59 -0.89 1.88 -12.83
N PHE A 60 -0.53 3.15 -12.68
CA PHE A 60 0.42 3.83 -13.58
C PHE A 60 1.80 3.15 -13.59
N MET A 61 2.32 2.82 -12.41
CA MET A 61 3.61 2.11 -12.25
C MET A 61 3.51 0.69 -12.83
N SER A 62 2.46 -0.06 -12.45
CA SER A 62 2.23 -1.42 -12.92
C SER A 62 2.14 -1.52 -14.44
N ALA A 63 1.40 -0.61 -15.09
CA ALA A 63 1.26 -0.54 -16.54
C ALA A 63 2.58 -0.31 -17.28
N ARG A 64 3.58 0.28 -16.61
CA ARG A 64 4.95 0.49 -17.13
C ARG A 64 5.91 -0.63 -16.73
N GLY A 65 5.41 -1.69 -16.11
CA GLY A 65 6.24 -2.79 -15.62
C GLY A 65 7.14 -2.39 -14.46
N LEU A 66 6.73 -1.41 -13.65
CA LEU A 66 7.45 -0.96 -12.47
C LEU A 66 6.71 -1.39 -11.20
N VAL A 67 7.47 -1.89 -10.23
CA VAL A 67 6.99 -2.18 -8.87
C VAL A 67 7.93 -1.47 -7.89
N HIS A 68 7.35 -0.67 -7.01
CA HIS A 68 8.02 0.13 -5.99
C HIS A 68 8.50 -0.70 -4.80
N PHE A 69 7.74 -1.73 -4.42
CA PHE A 69 7.97 -2.63 -3.28
C PHE A 69 7.89 -2.01 -1.87
N ASP A 70 7.73 -0.69 -1.75
CA ASP A 70 7.75 0.02 -0.46
C ASP A 70 6.80 1.22 -0.40
N ALA A 71 5.59 1.06 -0.95
CA ALA A 71 4.55 2.08 -1.00
C ALA A 71 3.84 2.28 0.36
N HIS A 72 4.60 2.43 1.46
CA HIS A 72 4.05 2.85 2.74
C HIS A 72 3.85 4.37 2.77
N PHE A 73 2.97 4.88 3.63
CA PHE A 73 2.49 6.26 3.50
C PHE A 73 3.51 7.35 3.87
N ALA A 74 4.64 7.00 4.51
CA ALA A 74 5.77 7.92 4.65
C ALA A 74 6.59 8.10 3.35
N ASN A 75 6.47 7.19 2.39
CA ASN A 75 7.07 7.28 1.05
C ASN A 75 6.09 7.86 0.02
N LEU A 76 4.87 8.20 0.46
CA LEU A 76 3.87 8.85 -0.39
C LEU A 76 3.76 10.30 0.03
N LEU A 77 4.10 11.21 -0.87
CA LEU A 77 4.05 12.65 -0.66
C LEU A 77 2.75 13.23 -1.21
N THR A 78 2.30 14.39 -0.70
CA THR A 78 1.11 15.06 -1.20
C THR A 78 1.17 16.57 -1.01
N ASP A 79 0.63 17.30 -1.98
CA ASP A 79 0.34 18.73 -1.92
C ASP A 79 -1.14 19.02 -1.56
N GLY A 80 -1.89 17.98 -1.16
CA GLY A 80 -3.34 18.04 -0.93
C GLY A 80 -4.20 17.95 -2.19
N ARG A 81 -3.61 17.93 -3.39
CA ARG A 81 -4.31 17.79 -4.67
C ARG A 81 -4.03 16.45 -5.33
N ARG A 82 -2.80 15.92 -5.18
CA ARG A 82 -2.36 14.63 -5.70
C ARG A 82 -1.49 13.86 -4.71
N VAL A 83 -1.31 12.57 -4.96
CA VAL A 83 -0.31 11.73 -4.28
C VAL A 83 0.86 11.43 -5.21
N TYR A 84 2.07 11.56 -4.68
CA TYR A 84 3.33 11.31 -5.37
C TYR A 84 4.07 10.17 -4.68
N PHE A 85 4.51 9.17 -5.45
CA PHE A 85 5.32 8.07 -4.94
C PHE A 85 6.79 8.53 -4.93
N ALA A 86 7.45 8.37 -3.79
CA ALA A 86 8.84 8.75 -3.57
C ALA A 86 9.61 7.60 -2.92
N ASP A 87 10.94 7.71 -2.86
CA ASP A 87 11.84 6.64 -2.40
C ASP A 87 11.71 5.33 -3.20
N PHE A 88 12.23 5.36 -4.43
CA PHE A 88 12.31 4.19 -5.29
C PHE A 88 13.51 3.28 -4.98
N GLY A 89 14.10 3.35 -3.77
CA GLY A 89 15.29 2.60 -3.39
C GLY A 89 15.15 1.07 -3.46
N LEU A 90 13.91 0.57 -3.43
CA LEU A 90 13.58 -0.86 -3.57
C LEU A 90 12.87 -1.20 -4.88
N ALA A 91 12.70 -0.24 -5.78
CA ALA A 91 11.92 -0.46 -6.99
C ALA A 91 12.62 -1.38 -7.99
N SER A 92 11.84 -2.15 -8.75
CA SER A 92 12.30 -2.93 -9.90
C SER A 92 11.43 -2.62 -11.12
N SER A 93 12.06 -2.62 -12.30
CA SER A 93 11.42 -2.25 -13.57
C SER A 93 11.82 -3.20 -14.68
N ARG A 94 10.90 -3.46 -15.60
CA ARG A 94 11.16 -4.24 -16.83
C ARG A 94 12.22 -3.60 -17.74
N ALA A 95 12.54 -2.32 -17.52
CA ALA A 95 13.59 -1.60 -18.24
C ALA A 95 15.01 -1.88 -17.70
N PHE A 96 15.13 -2.56 -16.56
CA PHE A 96 16.43 -2.96 -16.02
C PHE A 96 16.97 -4.21 -16.73
N GLU A 97 18.28 -4.42 -16.64
CA GLU A 97 18.91 -5.67 -17.05
C GLU A 97 18.62 -6.74 -15.98
N LEU A 98 17.52 -7.47 -16.18
CA LEU A 98 17.05 -8.51 -15.26
C LEU A 98 17.42 -9.90 -15.75
N SER A 99 17.84 -10.77 -14.84
CA SER A 99 17.89 -12.21 -15.11
C SER A 99 16.48 -12.77 -15.34
N THR A 100 16.39 -13.97 -15.94
CA THR A 100 15.10 -14.67 -16.14
C THR A 100 14.32 -14.84 -14.84
N GLN A 101 15.02 -15.11 -13.72
CA GLN A 101 14.38 -15.26 -12.42
C GLN A 101 13.81 -13.94 -11.91
N GLU A 102 14.54 -12.84 -12.03
CA GLU A 102 14.09 -11.51 -11.61
C GLU A 102 12.95 -11.00 -12.48
N ALA A 103 12.98 -11.26 -13.79
CA ALA A 103 11.90 -10.91 -14.70
C ALA A 103 10.59 -11.67 -14.35
N GLY A 104 10.70 -12.97 -14.04
CA GLY A 104 9.57 -13.77 -13.56
C GLY A 104 9.01 -13.26 -12.22
N PHE A 105 9.91 -12.98 -11.27
CA PHE A 105 9.54 -12.37 -9.99
C PHE A 105 8.80 -11.05 -10.20
N LEU A 106 9.33 -10.14 -11.01
CA LEU A 106 8.70 -8.85 -11.29
C LEU A 106 7.31 -9.01 -11.93
N ALA A 107 7.17 -9.91 -12.90
CA ALA A 107 5.89 -10.18 -13.56
C ALA A 107 4.80 -10.67 -12.59
N ASP A 108 5.18 -11.49 -11.61
CA ASP A 108 4.26 -11.95 -10.56
C ASP A 108 3.86 -10.83 -9.59
N HIS A 109 4.72 -9.83 -9.39
CA HIS A 109 4.54 -8.77 -8.41
C HIS A 109 3.96 -7.46 -8.97
N LEU A 110 3.55 -7.40 -10.24
CA LEU A 110 3.00 -6.17 -10.83
C LEU A 110 1.77 -5.59 -10.10
N VAL A 111 1.05 -6.41 -9.32
CA VAL A 111 -0.09 -5.97 -8.50
C VAL A 111 0.27 -5.67 -7.03
N TYR A 112 1.54 -5.87 -6.66
CA TYR A 112 1.99 -5.82 -5.27
C TYR A 112 1.73 -4.46 -4.63
N ASP A 113 2.15 -3.36 -5.27
CA ASP A 113 2.02 -2.02 -4.67
C ASP A 113 0.57 -1.61 -4.48
N ARG A 114 -0.32 -1.95 -5.41
CA ARG A 114 -1.77 -1.70 -5.27
C ARG A 114 -2.29 -2.33 -3.98
N CYS A 115 -2.01 -3.62 -3.78
CA CYS A 115 -2.48 -4.33 -2.60
C CYS A 115 -1.78 -3.88 -1.32
N ARG A 116 -0.49 -3.56 -1.40
CA ARG A 116 0.28 -3.04 -0.26
C ARG A 116 -0.22 -1.68 0.18
N ALA A 117 -0.40 -0.73 -0.73
CA ALA A 117 -0.82 0.63 -0.41
C ALA A 117 -2.24 0.65 0.18
N LEU A 118 -3.18 -0.10 -0.42
CA LEU A 118 -4.55 -0.20 0.09
C LEU A 118 -4.63 -1.00 1.38
N GLY A 119 -3.87 -2.09 1.52
CA GLY A 119 -3.74 -2.80 2.79
C GLY A 119 -3.17 -1.88 3.89
N HIS A 120 -2.17 -1.06 3.56
CA HIS A 120 -1.59 -0.09 4.47
C HIS A 120 -2.61 0.98 4.92
N LEU A 121 -3.46 1.47 4.01
CA LEU A 121 -4.60 2.35 4.33
C LEU A 121 -5.51 1.71 5.39
N LEU A 122 -5.98 0.49 5.13
CA LEU A 122 -6.89 -0.23 6.03
C LEU A 122 -6.24 -0.55 7.39
N ARG A 123 -4.93 -0.83 7.38
CA ARG A 123 -4.18 -1.26 8.55
C ARG A 123 -3.81 -0.11 9.48
N HIS A 124 -3.44 1.04 8.93
CA HIS A 124 -2.78 2.10 9.68
C HIS A 124 -3.46 3.47 9.62
N HIS A 125 -4.41 3.70 8.72
CA HIS A 125 -4.91 5.05 8.44
C HIS A 125 -6.44 5.19 8.48
N LEU A 126 -7.17 4.16 8.90
CA LEU A 126 -8.58 4.30 9.28
C LEU A 126 -8.71 4.96 10.67
N PRO A 127 -9.83 5.64 10.98
CA PRO A 127 -10.11 6.14 12.33
C PRO A 127 -10.19 4.99 13.33
N ASP A 128 -9.72 5.20 14.56
CA ASP A 128 -9.65 4.14 15.57
C ASP A 128 -11.02 3.58 15.95
N SER A 129 -12.04 4.44 15.91
CA SER A 129 -13.45 4.07 16.15
C SER A 129 -13.97 3.01 15.19
N VAL A 130 -13.46 2.96 13.94
CA VAL A 130 -13.91 2.00 12.93
C VAL A 130 -13.52 0.58 13.31
N ARG A 131 -12.33 0.39 13.88
CA ARG A 131 -11.86 -0.95 14.28
C ARG A 131 -12.29 -1.33 15.70
N GLY A 132 -12.55 -0.35 16.56
CA GLY A 132 -12.97 -0.57 17.94
C GLY A 132 -11.97 -1.42 18.74
N GLY A 133 -10.67 -1.26 18.48
CA GLY A 133 -9.60 -2.02 19.16
C GLY A 133 -9.39 -3.46 18.69
N SER A 134 -10.17 -3.96 17.73
CA SER A 134 -9.96 -5.31 17.18
C SER A 134 -8.57 -5.46 16.51
N GLU A 135 -8.03 -6.68 16.46
CA GLU A 135 -6.87 -6.99 15.62
C GLU A 135 -7.24 -6.77 14.13
N HIS A 136 -6.30 -6.30 13.31
CA HIS A 136 -6.54 -5.93 11.90
C HIS A 136 -7.15 -7.07 11.08
N GLY A 137 -6.54 -8.26 11.12
CA GLY A 137 -7.02 -9.43 10.39
C GLY A 137 -8.40 -9.88 10.89
N ALA A 138 -8.64 -9.84 12.20
CA ALA A 138 -9.94 -10.17 12.79
C ALA A 138 -11.04 -9.21 12.31
N PHE A 139 -10.75 -7.91 12.28
CA PHE A 139 -11.64 -6.87 11.76
C PHE A 139 -12.01 -7.13 10.29
N LEU A 140 -11.01 -7.35 9.42
CA LEU A 140 -11.27 -7.60 8.00
C LEU A 140 -12.04 -8.90 7.75
N ARG A 141 -11.78 -9.97 8.53
CA ARG A 141 -12.54 -11.23 8.43
C ARG A 141 -14.00 -11.03 8.81
N ALA A 142 -14.27 -10.38 9.95
CA ALA A 142 -15.63 -10.07 10.38
C ALA A 142 -16.37 -9.23 9.32
N TRP A 143 -15.70 -8.23 8.75
CA TRP A 143 -16.25 -7.40 7.68
C TRP A 143 -16.62 -8.23 6.44
N VAL A 144 -15.73 -9.12 5.99
CA VAL A 144 -15.94 -10.00 4.83
C VAL A 144 -17.07 -11.00 5.06
N GLU A 145 -17.32 -11.38 6.32
CA GLU A 145 -18.44 -12.22 6.75
C GLU A 145 -19.76 -11.44 6.92
N GLY A 146 -19.76 -10.12 6.65
CA GLY A 146 -20.96 -9.27 6.73
C GLY A 146 -21.19 -8.63 8.10
N ARG A 147 -20.30 -8.84 9.08
CA ARG A 147 -20.37 -8.21 10.41
C ARG A 147 -19.73 -6.83 10.35
N ARG A 148 -20.56 -5.79 10.15
CA ARG A 148 -20.14 -4.39 10.03
C ARG A 148 -20.39 -3.64 11.34
N PRO A 149 -19.42 -2.85 11.85
CA PRO A 149 -19.69 -1.94 12.96
C PRO A 149 -20.70 -0.86 12.55
N ASP A 150 -21.55 -0.46 13.50
CA ASP A 150 -22.48 0.65 13.30
C ASP A 150 -21.73 2.00 13.23
N GLY A 151 -22.27 2.95 12.47
CA GLY A 151 -21.74 4.31 12.42
C GLY A 151 -20.45 4.50 11.61
N VAL A 152 -19.99 3.49 10.88
CA VAL A 152 -18.85 3.65 9.96
C VAL A 152 -19.28 4.54 8.77
N PRO A 153 -18.54 5.63 8.47
CA PRO A 153 -18.83 6.46 7.31
C PRO A 153 -18.91 5.68 6.00
N ALA A 154 -19.78 6.11 5.08
CA ALA A 154 -20.05 5.38 3.84
C ALA A 154 -18.83 5.30 2.90
N ASP A 155 -18.00 6.34 2.87
CA ASP A 155 -16.77 6.36 2.05
C ASP A 155 -15.73 5.36 2.58
N ILE A 156 -15.53 5.29 3.90
CA ILE A 156 -14.69 4.28 4.55
C ILE A 156 -15.24 2.88 4.30
N SER A 157 -16.55 2.68 4.48
CA SER A 157 -17.19 1.39 4.28
C SER A 157 -16.99 0.87 2.86
N ALA A 158 -17.12 1.74 1.85
CA ALA A 158 -16.88 1.39 0.45
C ALA A 158 -15.42 0.99 0.19
N VAL A 159 -14.44 1.69 0.77
CA VAL A 159 -13.02 1.35 0.67
C VAL A 159 -12.74 -0.02 1.30
N VAL A 160 -13.28 -0.28 2.50
CA VAL A 160 -13.10 -1.58 3.18
C VAL A 160 -13.76 -2.71 2.38
N ASP A 161 -14.99 -2.51 1.90
CA ASP A 161 -15.70 -3.47 1.05
C ASP A 161 -14.86 -3.89 -0.16
N ARG A 162 -14.23 -2.91 -0.82
CA ARG A 162 -13.44 -3.18 -2.02
C ARG A 162 -12.13 -3.90 -1.74
N HIS A 163 -11.54 -3.70 -0.56
CA HIS A 163 -10.13 -4.02 -0.34
C HIS A 163 -9.87 -5.07 0.75
N ALA A 164 -10.82 -5.35 1.62
CA ALA A 164 -10.65 -6.30 2.73
C ALA A 164 -10.20 -7.69 2.26
N ARG A 165 -10.78 -8.22 1.18
CA ARG A 165 -10.49 -9.58 0.70
C ARG A 165 -9.04 -9.74 0.25
N HIS A 166 -8.53 -8.83 -0.57
CA HIS A 166 -7.16 -8.96 -1.06
C HIS A 166 -6.13 -8.54 0.00
N ALA A 167 -6.49 -7.62 0.90
CA ALA A 167 -5.66 -7.29 2.06
C ALA A 167 -5.43 -8.52 2.95
N LEU A 168 -6.47 -9.34 3.21
CA LEU A 168 -6.33 -10.60 3.94
C LEU A 168 -5.39 -11.61 3.26
N VAL A 169 -5.44 -11.72 1.93
CA VAL A 169 -4.54 -12.61 1.15
C VAL A 169 -3.08 -12.15 1.30
N VAL A 170 -2.84 -10.84 1.23
CA VAL A 170 -1.49 -10.27 1.36
C VAL A 170 -0.97 -10.36 2.79
N ASP A 171 -1.82 -10.15 3.80
CA ASP A 171 -1.46 -10.31 5.21
C ASP A 171 -1.09 -11.78 5.54
N ASP A 172 -1.84 -12.77 5.02
CA ASP A 172 -1.46 -14.19 5.14
C ASP A 172 -0.11 -14.48 4.48
N PHE A 173 0.12 -13.92 3.28
CA PHE A 173 1.40 -14.04 2.61
C PHE A 173 2.53 -13.47 3.46
N HIS A 174 2.41 -12.26 4.01
CA HIS A 174 3.44 -11.69 4.88
C HIS A 174 3.64 -12.49 6.15
N HIS A 175 2.56 -13.00 6.76
CA HIS A 175 2.68 -13.89 7.90
C HIS A 175 3.53 -15.12 7.55
N ARG A 176 3.21 -15.83 6.47
CA ARG A 176 4.00 -17.00 6.01
C ARG A 176 5.43 -16.63 5.63
N LEU A 177 5.63 -15.49 4.97
CA LEU A 177 6.97 -14.99 4.59
C LEU A 177 7.83 -14.70 5.83
N LEU A 178 7.23 -14.22 6.91
CA LEU A 178 7.93 -13.89 8.16
C LEU A 178 8.14 -15.09 9.07
N THR A 179 7.14 -15.97 9.21
CA THR A 179 7.14 -17.06 10.21
C THR A 179 7.51 -18.43 9.64
N ARG A 180 7.38 -18.64 8.33
CA ARG A 180 7.64 -19.94 7.68
C ARG A 180 8.90 -19.90 6.83
N SER A 181 8.96 -19.04 5.81
CA SER A 181 10.10 -19.02 4.87
C SER A 181 10.22 -17.73 4.08
N LYS A 182 11.44 -17.21 3.90
CA LYS A 182 11.74 -16.11 2.97
C LYS A 182 11.62 -16.50 1.50
N ARG A 183 11.38 -17.78 1.20
CA ARG A 183 11.13 -18.30 -0.15
C ARG A 183 9.64 -18.51 -0.43
N THR A 184 8.75 -18.10 0.48
CA THR A 184 7.30 -18.14 0.23
C THR A 184 6.99 -17.31 -1.01
N PRO A 185 6.37 -17.90 -2.05
CA PRO A 185 6.05 -17.17 -3.27
C PRO A 185 4.90 -16.18 -3.02
N PHE A 186 4.91 -15.06 -3.74
CA PHE A 186 3.82 -14.11 -3.70
C PHE A 186 2.56 -14.69 -4.34
N PRO A 187 1.38 -14.61 -3.70
CA PRO A 187 0.17 -15.28 -4.16
C PRO A 187 -0.55 -14.48 -5.25
N ALA A 188 0.13 -14.19 -6.36
CA ALA A 188 -0.34 -13.29 -7.41
C ALA A 188 -1.72 -13.71 -7.98
N ALA A 189 -1.94 -15.00 -8.20
CA ALA A 189 -3.22 -15.52 -8.70
C ALA A 189 -4.38 -15.34 -7.69
N GLU A 190 -4.13 -15.56 -6.40
CA GLU A 190 -5.13 -15.37 -5.35
C GLU A 190 -5.49 -13.90 -5.19
N VAL A 191 -4.48 -13.02 -5.22
CA VAL A 191 -4.64 -11.57 -5.17
C VAL A 191 -5.48 -11.08 -6.35
N ARG A 192 -5.16 -11.50 -7.59
CA ARG A 192 -5.93 -11.12 -8.79
C ARG A 192 -7.39 -11.59 -8.70
N ARG A 193 -7.64 -12.81 -8.20
CA ARG A 193 -9.01 -13.31 -7.97
C ARG A 193 -9.75 -12.48 -6.92
N ALA A 194 -9.09 -12.11 -5.83
CA ALA A 194 -9.68 -11.29 -4.78
C ALA A 194 -10.03 -9.88 -5.30
N LEU A 195 -9.17 -9.29 -6.13
CA LEU A 195 -9.42 -8.00 -6.79
C LEU A 195 -10.58 -8.06 -7.80
N ALA A 196 -10.67 -9.13 -8.60
CA ALA A 196 -11.72 -9.28 -9.62
C ALA A 196 -13.13 -9.45 -8.99
N ARG A 197 -13.23 -10.15 -7.86
CA ARG A 197 -14.51 -10.34 -7.15
C ARG A 197 -15.10 -9.04 -6.61
N THR A 198 -14.24 -8.06 -6.34
CA THR A 198 -14.68 -6.72 -5.92
C THR A 198 -15.37 -5.96 -7.05
N CYS A 199 -14.90 -6.08 -8.29
CA CYS A 199 -15.50 -5.40 -9.44
C CYS A 199 -16.85 -5.99 -9.87
N ALA A 200 -17.22 -7.17 -9.35
CA ALA A 200 -18.46 -7.88 -9.68
C ALA A 200 -19.59 -7.66 -8.66
N SER A 201 -19.38 -6.86 -7.61
CA SER A 201 -20.45 -6.47 -6.70
C SER A 201 -21.20 -5.24 -7.27
N PRO A 202 -22.52 -5.32 -7.50
CA PRO A 202 -23.35 -4.22 -8.00
C PRO A 202 -23.50 -3.08 -6.98
#